data_AF-A0AAD6HJW1-F1
#
_entry.id   AF-A0AAD6HJW1-F1
#
_cell.length_a   1.000
_cell.length_b   1.000
_cell.length_c   1.000
_cell.angle_alpha   90.00
_cell.angle_beta   90.00
_cell.angle_gamma   90.00
#
_symmetry.space_group_name_H-M   'P 1'
#
loop_
_entity.id
_entity.type
_entity.pdbx_description
1 polymer ?
#
loop_
_entity_poly.entity_id
_entity_poly.type
_entity_poly.pdbx_seq_one_letter_code
_entity_poly.pdbx_strand_id
1 'polypeptide(L)'
;MMSEGRDLPQDWIPEFAGQRVDGVLLVCGTDGAVQAERQEVVNNFLSVAHGAEHVLTLDGRERPGDQKGHEHFCFLDAISQPLLKGFDEETQKEEGSRKWFTRPGVILFGHEGEMNDEPRLMPPAWAKNGSLLVIRKIKQFVPEFNGYLDREAPKLGFNAGQLGARLVGRWKSESQGNCPFASHMRKTKPRSGVNNGDKFDIMRRGIPYGLEVEPDESSLTLQDRGWANLDTFPPNVTHFSGGKNPGQDPVIGQSVKGAIEDDDKILTMSLVDGQKRNVQITFDPFIQSNGGDYFFTPSVKFLREITLPRQ
;
A
#
# COMPACT_ATOMS: atom_id res chain seq x y z
N MET A 1 6.64 -5.48 19.74
CA MET A 1 6.14 -6.76 19.20
C MET A 1 5.01 -6.39 18.24
N MET A 2 4.96 -6.94 17.02
CA MET A 2 3.78 -6.78 16.16
C MET A 2 2.88 -7.98 16.42
N SER A 3 1.95 -7.81 17.36
CA SER A 3 0.91 -8.79 17.65
C SER A 3 -0.34 -8.42 16.86
N GLU A 4 -0.81 -9.34 16.04
CA GLU A 4 -2.08 -9.31 15.31
C GLU A 4 -2.21 -8.19 14.24
N GLY A 5 -2.38 -8.60 12.98
CA GLY A 5 -2.99 -7.72 11.98
C GLY A 5 -4.46 -7.50 12.33
N ARG A 6 -5.02 -6.32 12.03
CA ARG A 6 -6.43 -5.97 12.32
C ARG A 6 -7.38 -6.61 11.29
N ASP A 7 -7.04 -7.85 10.92
CA ASP A 7 -7.57 -8.68 9.85
C ASP A 7 -8.75 -9.51 10.35
N LEU A 8 -9.73 -9.72 9.46
CA LEU A 8 -10.91 -10.52 9.77
C LEU A 8 -10.96 -11.74 8.83
N PRO A 9 -10.57 -12.95 9.27
CA PRO A 9 -10.47 -14.12 8.41
C PRO A 9 -11.77 -14.51 7.71
N GLN A 10 -12.94 -14.21 8.29
CA GLN A 10 -14.23 -14.47 7.64
C GLN A 10 -14.56 -13.49 6.49
N ASP A 11 -13.82 -12.38 6.40
CA ASP A 11 -13.92 -11.40 5.32
C ASP A 11 -12.82 -11.64 4.25
N TRP A 12 -11.93 -12.63 4.45
CA TRP A 12 -10.94 -13.08 3.47
C TRP A 12 -11.63 -13.94 2.40
N ILE A 13 -11.19 -13.85 1.13
CA ILE A 13 -11.68 -14.77 0.09
C ILE A 13 -11.17 -16.20 0.36
N PRO A 14 -11.95 -17.26 0.08
CA PRO A 14 -11.63 -18.63 0.50
C PRO A 14 -10.23 -19.12 0.11
N GLU A 15 -9.75 -18.67 -1.05
CA GLU A 15 -8.46 -19.00 -1.66
C GLU A 15 -7.27 -18.50 -0.82
N PHE A 16 -7.44 -17.36 -0.12
CA PHE A 16 -6.46 -16.85 0.85
C PHE A 16 -6.77 -17.27 2.29
N ALA A 17 -8.02 -17.59 2.61
CA ALA A 17 -8.45 -17.91 3.97
C ALA A 17 -8.18 -19.37 4.39
N GLY A 18 -8.19 -20.31 3.44
CA GLY A 18 -8.15 -21.75 3.74
C GLY A 18 -7.31 -22.62 2.80
N GLN A 19 -6.65 -22.05 1.80
CA GLN A 19 -5.74 -22.78 0.89
C GLN A 19 -4.31 -22.21 0.95
N ARG A 20 -3.34 -23.05 0.63
CA ARG A 20 -1.92 -22.70 0.58
C ARG A 20 -1.52 -22.36 -0.85
N VAL A 21 -1.25 -21.10 -1.14
CA VAL A 21 -0.82 -20.65 -2.47
C VAL A 21 0.70 -20.79 -2.58
N ASP A 22 1.19 -21.83 -3.27
CA ASP A 22 2.64 -22.09 -3.40
C ASP A 22 3.41 -21.03 -4.22
N GLY A 23 2.73 -20.25 -5.05
CA GLY A 23 3.35 -19.21 -5.87
C GLY A 23 2.36 -18.39 -6.68
N VAL A 24 2.86 -17.35 -7.34
CA VAL A 24 2.07 -16.44 -8.18
C VAL A 24 2.83 -16.12 -9.47
N LEU A 25 2.09 -16.00 -10.58
CA LEU A 25 2.60 -15.49 -11.86
C LEU A 25 1.97 -14.14 -12.15
N LEU A 26 2.79 -13.17 -12.56
CA LEU A 26 2.35 -11.82 -12.91
C LEU A 26 2.39 -11.65 -14.43
N VAL A 27 1.21 -11.62 -15.06
CA VAL A 27 1.03 -11.43 -16.49
C VAL A 27 0.60 -9.99 -16.75
N CYS A 28 1.41 -9.22 -17.48
CA CYS A 28 1.22 -7.78 -17.69
C CYS A 28 1.32 -7.42 -19.18
N GLY A 29 0.36 -6.65 -19.69
CA GLY A 29 0.27 -6.27 -21.10
C GLY A 29 -1.04 -5.53 -21.41
N THR A 30 -1.42 -5.48 -22.69
CA THR A 30 -2.78 -5.07 -23.07
C THR A 30 -3.79 -6.18 -22.74
N ASP A 31 -5.05 -5.82 -22.52
CA ASP A 31 -6.08 -6.76 -22.04
C ASP A 31 -6.14 -8.05 -22.88
N GLY A 32 -6.28 -7.95 -24.21
CA GLY A 32 -6.29 -9.11 -25.11
C GLY A 32 -5.00 -9.95 -25.10
N ALA A 33 -3.83 -9.35 -24.85
CA ALA A 33 -2.57 -10.08 -24.72
C ALA A 33 -2.48 -10.82 -23.37
N VAL A 34 -2.89 -10.16 -22.28
CA VAL A 34 -2.96 -10.77 -20.94
C VAL A 34 -3.94 -11.95 -20.93
N GLN A 35 -5.11 -11.80 -21.55
CA GLN A 35 -6.10 -12.89 -21.65
C GLN A 35 -5.57 -14.09 -22.44
N ALA A 36 -4.85 -13.86 -23.55
CA ALA A 36 -4.24 -14.92 -24.35
C ALA A 36 -3.10 -15.65 -23.60
N GLU A 37 -2.13 -14.90 -23.05
CA GLU A 37 -1.01 -15.43 -22.27
C GLU A 37 -1.50 -16.20 -21.03
N ARG A 38 -2.51 -15.67 -20.32
CA ARG A 38 -3.15 -16.35 -19.19
C ARG A 38 -3.74 -17.70 -19.61
N GLN A 39 -4.42 -17.76 -20.75
CA GLN A 39 -5.03 -19.00 -21.25
C GLN A 39 -3.96 -20.02 -21.66
N GLU A 40 -2.86 -19.57 -22.27
CA GLU A 40 -1.73 -20.44 -22.61
C GLU A 40 -1.06 -21.01 -21.34
N VAL A 41 -0.74 -20.15 -20.37
CA VAL A 41 -0.09 -20.53 -19.11
C VAL A 41 -0.95 -21.49 -18.29
N VAL A 42 -2.26 -21.24 -18.17
CA VAL A 42 -3.18 -22.12 -17.44
C VAL A 42 -3.29 -23.48 -18.13
N ASN A 43 -3.45 -23.52 -19.45
CA ASN A 43 -3.61 -24.77 -20.19
C ASN A 43 -2.32 -25.63 -20.20
N ASN A 44 -1.16 -24.99 -20.36
CA ASN A 44 0.10 -25.69 -20.64
C ASN A 44 0.98 -25.94 -19.40
N PHE A 45 0.77 -25.20 -18.30
CA PHE A 45 1.65 -25.27 -17.12
C PHE A 45 0.92 -25.39 -15.77
N LEU A 46 -0.27 -24.79 -15.60
CA LEU A 46 -0.99 -24.78 -14.32
C LEU A 46 -2.12 -25.83 -14.23
N SER A 47 -1.85 -27.04 -14.70
CA SER A 47 -2.77 -28.18 -14.61
C SER A 47 -2.18 -29.33 -13.77
N VAL A 48 -3.06 -30.15 -13.18
CA VAL A 48 -2.67 -31.26 -12.30
C VAL A 48 -1.75 -32.28 -13.01
N ALA A 49 -1.83 -32.39 -14.34
CA ALA A 49 -0.93 -33.20 -15.15
C ALA A 49 0.54 -32.72 -15.15
N HIS A 50 0.77 -31.45 -14.77
CA HIS A 50 2.10 -30.84 -14.61
C HIS A 50 2.49 -30.67 -13.13
N GLY A 51 1.68 -31.16 -12.19
CA GLY A 51 1.96 -31.08 -10.75
C GLY A 51 1.65 -29.71 -10.12
N ALA A 52 0.86 -28.87 -10.80
CA ALA A 52 0.39 -27.57 -10.30
C ALA A 52 -1.14 -27.50 -10.36
N GLU A 53 -1.75 -26.58 -9.60
CA GLU A 53 -3.19 -26.32 -9.63
C GLU A 53 -3.44 -24.82 -9.72
N HIS A 54 -4.38 -24.41 -10.58
CA HIS A 54 -4.80 -23.03 -10.68
C HIS A 54 -5.82 -22.71 -9.56
N VAL A 55 -5.35 -21.99 -8.53
CA VAL A 55 -6.16 -21.64 -7.36
C VAL A 55 -7.03 -20.40 -7.61
N LEU A 56 -6.44 -19.33 -8.19
CA LEU A 56 -7.06 -18.01 -8.26
C LEU A 56 -6.49 -17.19 -9.43
N THR A 57 -7.31 -16.31 -10.00
CA THR A 57 -6.84 -15.18 -10.82
C THR A 57 -7.33 -13.88 -10.23
N LEU A 58 -6.44 -12.88 -10.15
CA LEU A 58 -6.77 -11.51 -9.80
C LEU A 58 -6.50 -10.61 -11.01
N ASP A 59 -7.54 -10.36 -11.82
CA ASP A 59 -7.45 -9.46 -12.97
C ASP A 59 -7.43 -8.00 -12.49
N GLY A 60 -6.35 -7.29 -12.79
CA GLY A 60 -6.20 -5.85 -12.56
C GLY A 60 -6.09 -5.06 -13.86
N ARG A 61 -6.56 -3.81 -13.87
CA ARG A 61 -6.61 -2.94 -15.04
C ARG A 61 -6.26 -1.49 -14.68
N GLU A 62 -5.67 -0.75 -15.62
CA GLU A 62 -5.62 0.71 -15.51
C GLU A 62 -7.05 1.29 -15.66
N ARG A 63 -7.37 2.33 -14.88
CA ARG A 63 -8.63 3.06 -15.03
C ARG A 63 -8.66 3.84 -16.36
N PRO A 64 -9.84 4.03 -16.99
CA PRO A 64 -9.94 4.55 -18.36
C PRO A 64 -9.78 6.07 -18.46
N GLY A 65 -9.42 6.54 -19.66
CA GLY A 65 -9.38 7.97 -20.00
C GLY A 65 -8.51 8.81 -19.06
N ASP A 66 -9.04 9.94 -18.60
CA ASP A 66 -8.37 10.88 -17.69
C ASP A 66 -8.07 10.28 -16.30
N GLN A 67 -8.59 9.08 -16.00
CA GLN A 67 -8.30 8.34 -14.75
C GLN A 67 -7.13 7.37 -14.89
N LYS A 68 -6.49 7.26 -16.08
CA LYS A 68 -5.26 6.46 -16.26
C LYS A 68 -4.20 6.84 -15.21
N GLY A 69 -3.59 5.84 -14.59
CA GLY A 69 -2.62 6.02 -13.50
C GLY A 69 -3.20 6.43 -12.13
N HIS A 70 -4.51 6.67 -12.02
CA HIS A 70 -5.17 6.96 -10.75
C HIS A 70 -5.73 5.68 -10.11
N GLU A 71 -5.80 5.66 -8.78
CA GLU A 71 -6.56 4.63 -8.03
C GLU A 71 -8.06 4.99 -7.94
N HIS A 72 -8.89 4.18 -7.28
CA HIS A 72 -10.35 4.35 -7.35
C HIS A 72 -10.91 5.54 -6.55
N PHE A 73 -10.23 6.05 -5.52
CA PHE A 73 -10.56 7.36 -4.93
C PHE A 73 -10.17 8.54 -5.86
N CYS A 74 -9.65 8.25 -7.06
CA CYS A 74 -9.29 9.19 -8.12
C CYS A 74 -8.08 10.07 -7.81
N PHE A 75 -7.08 9.56 -7.07
CA PHE A 75 -5.78 10.20 -6.88
C PHE A 75 -4.72 9.52 -7.75
N LEU A 76 -3.84 10.33 -8.38
CA LEU A 76 -2.74 9.83 -9.19
C LEU A 76 -1.74 9.04 -8.31
N ASP A 77 -1.54 7.76 -8.61
CA ASP A 77 -0.70 6.87 -7.82
C ASP A 77 0.68 6.62 -8.45
N ALA A 78 1.49 5.74 -7.84
CA ALA A 78 2.85 5.33 -8.20
C ALA A 78 3.93 6.44 -8.23
N ILE A 79 3.57 7.74 -8.20
CA ILE A 79 4.46 8.91 -8.29
C ILE A 79 5.72 8.79 -7.41
N SER A 80 5.57 8.39 -6.15
CA SER A 80 6.65 8.42 -5.15
C SER A 80 7.24 7.05 -4.87
N GLN A 81 8.03 6.53 -5.80
CA GLN A 81 8.91 5.37 -5.59
C GLN A 81 10.20 5.76 -4.83
N PRO A 82 10.87 4.81 -4.16
CA PRO A 82 12.29 4.92 -3.83
C PRO A 82 13.14 4.95 -5.12
N LEU A 83 14.30 5.60 -5.05
CA LEU A 83 15.36 5.53 -6.08
C LEU A 83 16.54 4.76 -5.48
N LEU A 84 17.09 3.78 -6.18
CA LEU A 84 18.14 2.89 -5.69
C LEU A 84 19.54 3.45 -5.95
N LYS A 85 20.34 3.54 -4.88
CA LYS A 85 21.75 3.97 -4.91
C LYS A 85 22.56 3.10 -5.87
N GLY A 86 23.06 3.69 -6.95
CA GLY A 86 23.90 2.99 -7.95
C GLY A 86 23.11 2.22 -9.02
N PHE A 87 21.79 2.47 -9.14
CA PHE A 87 20.97 1.99 -10.25
C PHE A 87 20.17 3.14 -10.88
N ASP A 88 19.50 3.96 -10.05
CA ASP A 88 18.85 5.19 -10.49
C ASP A 88 19.83 6.38 -10.49
N GLU A 89 19.62 7.32 -11.41
CA GLU A 89 20.40 8.55 -11.56
C GLU A 89 19.93 9.69 -10.63
N GLU A 90 20.84 10.64 -10.32
CA GLU A 90 20.51 11.85 -9.56
C GLU A 90 19.50 12.74 -10.32
N THR A 91 19.53 12.68 -11.66
CA THR A 91 18.61 13.36 -12.59
C THR A 91 17.14 12.95 -12.41
N GLN A 92 16.86 11.79 -11.81
CA GLN A 92 15.51 11.31 -11.53
C GLN A 92 14.89 11.92 -10.24
N LYS A 93 15.60 12.80 -9.54
CA LYS A 93 15.07 13.54 -8.39
C LYS A 93 14.43 14.85 -8.82
N GLU A 94 13.23 15.13 -8.31
CA GLU A 94 12.60 16.45 -8.38
C GLU A 94 13.57 17.53 -7.83
N GLU A 95 13.62 18.72 -8.43
CA GLU A 95 14.52 19.78 -7.97
C GLU A 95 14.22 20.19 -6.51
N GLY A 96 15.25 20.33 -5.69
CA GLY A 96 15.11 20.59 -4.25
C GLY A 96 14.60 19.39 -3.42
N SER A 97 14.41 18.21 -4.02
CA SER A 97 13.92 17.03 -3.31
C SER A 97 14.90 16.53 -2.25
N ARG A 98 14.42 16.39 -1.02
CA ARG A 98 15.16 15.75 0.09
C ARG A 98 15.08 14.21 0.03
N LYS A 99 14.92 13.61 -1.15
CA LYS A 99 15.04 12.16 -1.36
C LYS A 99 16.51 11.76 -1.37
N TRP A 100 16.94 11.12 -0.28
CA TRP A 100 18.11 10.25 -0.29
C TRP A 100 17.86 9.07 -1.24
N PHE A 101 18.92 8.53 -1.84
CA PHE A 101 18.81 7.21 -2.48
C PHE A 101 18.62 6.15 -1.40
N THR A 102 17.70 5.23 -1.65
CA THR A 102 17.48 4.02 -0.85
C THR A 102 18.64 3.06 -1.11
N ARG A 103 19.23 2.47 -0.04
CA ARG A 103 20.29 1.46 -0.18
C ARG A 103 19.70 0.18 -0.80
N PRO A 104 20.35 -0.49 -1.78
CA PRO A 104 19.67 -1.53 -2.55
C PRO A 104 19.22 -2.73 -1.71
N GLY A 105 19.89 -3.03 -0.60
CA GLY A 105 19.52 -4.11 0.34
C GLY A 105 18.15 -3.94 1.01
N VAL A 106 17.58 -2.74 1.01
CA VAL A 106 16.20 -2.51 1.48
C VAL A 106 15.16 -3.18 0.57
N ILE A 107 15.49 -3.36 -0.71
CA ILE A 107 14.57 -3.90 -1.74
C ILE A 107 15.08 -5.24 -2.32
N LEU A 108 16.39 -5.44 -2.45
CA LEU A 108 17.01 -6.59 -3.12
C LEU A 108 17.96 -7.34 -2.18
N PHE A 109 17.76 -8.64 -2.02
CA PHE A 109 18.59 -9.47 -1.13
C PHE A 109 20.04 -9.62 -1.63
N GLY A 110 20.99 -9.68 -0.69
CA GLY A 110 22.43 -9.76 -0.92
C GLY A 110 23.12 -8.43 -1.22
N HIS A 111 22.61 -7.29 -0.74
CA HIS A 111 23.12 -5.93 -1.03
C HIS A 111 23.21 -5.03 0.23
N GLU A 112 23.89 -3.89 0.11
CA GLU A 112 24.09 -2.90 1.18
C GLU A 112 22.78 -2.54 1.92
N GLY A 113 22.73 -2.73 3.24
CA GLY A 113 21.59 -2.38 4.09
C GLY A 113 20.51 -3.46 4.22
N GLU A 114 20.70 -4.63 3.62
CA GLU A 114 19.84 -5.80 3.74
C GLU A 114 19.55 -6.11 5.22
N MET A 115 18.28 -6.13 5.61
CA MET A 115 17.83 -6.41 6.99
C MET A 115 18.51 -5.56 8.08
N ASN A 116 19.11 -4.40 7.74
CA ASN A 116 19.98 -3.58 8.60
C ASN A 116 21.33 -4.22 8.95
N ASP A 117 21.83 -5.08 8.04
CA ASP A 117 23.13 -5.74 8.13
C ASP A 117 23.21 -6.73 9.34
N GLU A 118 22.04 -7.13 9.87
CA GLU A 118 21.82 -8.03 11.02
C GLU A 118 22.08 -9.51 10.66
N PRO A 119 23.17 -10.16 11.12
CA PRO A 119 23.59 -11.46 10.60
C PRO A 119 22.60 -12.61 10.82
N ARG A 120 21.72 -12.50 11.83
CA ARG A 120 20.68 -13.50 12.15
C ARG A 120 19.45 -13.43 11.25
N LEU A 121 19.31 -12.36 10.47
CA LEU A 121 18.19 -12.11 9.57
C LEU A 121 18.57 -12.25 8.09
N MET A 122 19.83 -12.58 7.80
CA MET A 122 20.33 -12.77 6.44
C MET A 122 19.61 -13.93 5.74
N PRO A 123 19.08 -13.74 4.53
CA PRO A 123 18.50 -14.82 3.74
C PRO A 123 19.60 -15.76 3.19
N PRO A 124 19.26 -17.00 2.80
CA PRO A 124 20.23 -17.92 2.22
C PRO A 124 20.79 -17.41 0.89
N ALA A 125 22.06 -17.74 0.59
CA ALA A 125 22.81 -17.15 -0.52
C ALA A 125 22.15 -17.31 -1.92
N TRP A 126 21.30 -18.32 -2.12
CA TRP A 126 20.54 -18.52 -3.36
C TRP A 126 19.47 -17.45 -3.60
N ALA A 127 19.01 -16.78 -2.54
CA ALA A 127 18.00 -15.73 -2.60
C ALA A 127 18.56 -14.37 -3.07
N LYS A 128 19.88 -14.25 -3.29
CA LYS A 128 20.51 -13.01 -3.76
C LYS A 128 19.93 -12.52 -5.09
N ASN A 129 19.76 -11.20 -5.18
CA ASN A 129 19.06 -10.47 -6.25
C ASN A 129 17.56 -10.81 -6.39
N GLY A 130 16.96 -11.48 -5.39
CA GLY A 130 15.51 -11.59 -5.25
C GLY A 130 14.93 -10.54 -4.30
N SER A 131 13.60 -10.56 -4.12
CA SER A 131 12.86 -9.63 -3.27
C SER A 131 11.59 -10.27 -2.69
N LEU A 132 11.05 -9.71 -1.61
CA LEU A 132 9.74 -10.12 -1.06
C LEU A 132 8.61 -9.37 -1.77
N LEU A 133 7.67 -10.12 -2.32
CA LEU A 133 6.48 -9.63 -3.01
C LEU A 133 5.26 -9.81 -2.09
N VAL A 134 4.72 -8.70 -1.60
CA VAL A 134 3.46 -8.69 -0.84
C VAL A 134 2.33 -8.40 -1.82
N ILE A 135 1.41 -9.35 -2.00
CA ILE A 135 0.17 -9.13 -2.75
C ILE A 135 -0.95 -8.95 -1.73
N ARG A 136 -1.77 -7.91 -1.86
CA ARG A 136 -3.00 -7.71 -1.08
C ARG A 136 -4.14 -7.30 -1.98
N LYS A 137 -5.31 -7.88 -1.74
CA LYS A 137 -6.56 -7.48 -2.37
C LYS A 137 -7.24 -6.45 -1.47
N ILE A 138 -7.50 -5.26 -2.00
CA ILE A 138 -8.01 -4.11 -1.23
C ILE A 138 -9.08 -3.37 -2.06
N LYS A 139 -10.35 -3.72 -1.86
CA LYS A 139 -11.52 -2.97 -2.31
C LYS A 139 -11.66 -1.68 -1.49
N GLN A 140 -12.17 -0.65 -2.16
CA GLN A 140 -12.16 0.73 -1.71
C GLN A 140 -13.59 1.26 -1.57
N PHE A 141 -13.78 2.13 -0.57
CA PHE A 141 -15.09 2.62 -0.13
C PHE A 141 -15.47 3.89 -0.88
N VAL A 142 -15.58 3.81 -2.21
CA VAL A 142 -15.54 5.02 -3.04
C VAL A 142 -16.80 5.91 -2.86
N PRO A 143 -18.03 5.39 -2.88
CA PRO A 143 -19.21 6.20 -2.54
C PRO A 143 -19.17 6.72 -1.11
N GLU A 144 -18.76 5.92 -0.14
CA GLU A 144 -18.76 6.27 1.28
C GLU A 144 -17.66 7.28 1.63
N PHE A 145 -16.50 7.18 0.97
CA PHE A 145 -15.40 8.16 1.04
C PHE A 145 -15.82 9.49 0.43
N ASN A 146 -16.40 9.49 -0.78
CA ASN A 146 -16.90 10.73 -1.40
C ASN A 146 -18.01 11.37 -0.55
N GLY A 147 -18.99 10.56 -0.08
CA GLY A 147 -20.06 11.03 0.80
C GLY A 147 -19.59 11.48 2.19
N TYR A 148 -18.46 10.95 2.70
CA TYR A 148 -17.77 11.49 3.86
C TYR A 148 -17.15 12.87 3.55
N LEU A 149 -16.45 12.99 2.42
CA LEU A 149 -15.83 14.25 2.01
C LEU A 149 -16.87 15.37 1.83
N ASP A 150 -17.97 15.09 1.14
CA ASP A 150 -19.06 16.07 0.91
C ASP A 150 -19.75 16.49 2.21
N ARG A 151 -19.90 15.57 3.16
CA ARG A 151 -20.56 15.82 4.45
C ARG A 151 -19.68 16.56 5.45
N GLU A 152 -18.39 16.21 5.55
CA GLU A 152 -17.49 16.73 6.57
C GLU A 152 -16.70 17.97 6.12
N ALA A 153 -16.35 18.10 4.84
CA ALA A 153 -15.56 19.25 4.36
C ALA A 153 -16.21 20.62 4.65
N PRO A 154 -17.53 20.85 4.42
CA PRO A 154 -18.15 22.14 4.69
C PRO A 154 -18.07 22.55 6.17
N LYS A 155 -18.18 21.58 7.10
CA LYS A 155 -18.05 21.81 8.55
C LYS A 155 -16.66 22.30 8.95
N LEU A 156 -15.64 21.91 8.18
CA LEU A 156 -14.24 22.27 8.36
C LEU A 156 -13.84 23.53 7.58
N GLY A 157 -14.77 24.15 6.84
CA GLY A 157 -14.47 25.29 5.96
C GLY A 157 -13.73 24.89 4.67
N PHE A 158 -13.99 23.69 4.16
CA PHE A 158 -13.37 23.12 2.95
C PHE A 158 -14.41 22.68 1.92
N ASN A 159 -13.97 22.48 0.68
CA ASN A 159 -14.65 21.63 -0.29
C ASN A 159 -14.14 20.18 -0.22
N ALA A 160 -14.87 19.22 -0.81
CA ALA A 160 -14.52 17.81 -0.77
C ALA A 160 -13.08 17.52 -1.26
N GLY A 161 -12.64 18.18 -2.33
CA GLY A 161 -11.26 18.06 -2.84
C GLY A 161 -10.20 18.54 -1.85
N GLN A 162 -10.45 19.64 -1.13
CA GLN A 162 -9.57 20.18 -0.10
C GLN A 162 -9.45 19.29 1.13
N LEU A 163 -10.52 18.55 1.49
CA LEU A 163 -10.47 17.56 2.55
C LEU A 163 -9.80 16.27 2.07
N GLY A 164 -10.16 15.73 0.91
CA GLY A 164 -9.53 14.54 0.33
C GLY A 164 -8.02 14.72 0.14
N ALA A 165 -7.60 15.91 -0.30
CA ALA A 165 -6.19 16.26 -0.41
C ALA A 165 -5.45 16.30 0.94
N ARG A 166 -6.15 16.57 2.04
CA ARG A 166 -5.62 16.49 3.41
C ARG A 166 -5.58 15.06 3.93
N LEU A 167 -6.54 14.20 3.56
CA LEU A 167 -6.54 12.79 3.94
C LEU A 167 -5.39 12.03 3.25
N VAL A 168 -5.29 12.14 1.93
CA VAL A 168 -4.25 11.45 1.14
C VAL A 168 -2.87 12.13 1.30
N GLY A 169 -2.84 13.46 1.38
CA GLY A 169 -1.61 14.25 1.48
C GLY A 169 -1.14 14.89 0.16
N ARG A 170 -1.85 14.65 -0.95
CA ARG A 170 -1.77 15.38 -2.24
C ARG A 170 -3.19 15.55 -2.79
N TRP A 171 -3.42 16.52 -3.69
CA TRP A 171 -4.69 16.57 -4.42
C TRP A 171 -4.75 15.45 -5.47
N LYS A 172 -5.94 15.23 -6.02
CA LYS A 172 -6.18 14.32 -7.14
C LYS A 172 -5.28 14.66 -8.35
N SER A 173 -5.14 15.96 -8.63
CA SER A 173 -4.28 16.55 -9.67
C SER A 173 -3.07 17.29 -9.07
N GLU A 174 -2.09 16.54 -8.55
CA GLU A 174 -0.81 17.01 -7.99
C GLU A 174 -0.84 17.80 -6.66
N SER A 175 0.28 18.41 -6.24
CA SER A 175 0.52 18.73 -4.82
C SER A 175 1.03 20.14 -4.52
N GLN A 176 0.21 20.92 -3.81
CA GLN A 176 0.65 22.05 -2.99
C GLN A 176 -0.17 22.13 -1.68
N GLY A 177 0.49 22.49 -0.58
CA GLY A 177 -0.13 22.79 0.72
C GLY A 177 0.57 22.19 1.94
N ASN A 178 0.21 22.67 3.14
CA ASN A 178 0.64 22.06 4.40
C ASN A 178 -0.06 20.71 4.59
N CYS A 179 0.73 19.64 4.63
CA CYS A 179 0.29 18.25 4.64
C CYS A 179 0.10 17.72 6.09
N PRO A 180 -1.10 17.28 6.53
CA PRO A 180 -1.32 16.79 7.89
C PRO A 180 -0.42 15.60 8.27
N PHE A 181 -0.08 15.48 9.55
CA PHE A 181 0.88 14.46 10.03
C PHE A 181 0.40 13.01 9.85
N ALA A 182 -0.90 12.77 10.04
CA ALA A 182 -1.52 11.47 9.83
C ALA A 182 -2.02 11.22 8.40
N SER A 183 -1.82 12.16 7.45
CA SER A 183 -2.20 11.93 6.05
C SER A 183 -1.44 10.75 5.44
N HIS A 184 -2.07 10.02 4.51
CA HIS A 184 -1.58 8.74 4.02
C HIS A 184 -0.14 8.78 3.50
N MET A 185 0.19 9.75 2.64
CA MET A 185 1.56 9.93 2.13
C MET A 185 2.58 10.30 3.21
N ARG A 186 2.15 10.87 4.35
CA ARG A 186 3.02 11.28 5.46
C ARG A 186 3.16 10.21 6.54
N LYS A 187 2.16 9.34 6.71
CA LYS A 187 2.27 8.06 7.42
C LYS A 187 3.23 7.11 6.70
N THR A 188 2.98 6.85 5.41
CA THR A 188 3.74 5.87 4.61
C THR A 188 5.14 6.33 4.21
N LYS A 189 5.42 7.64 4.14
CA LYS A 189 6.78 8.17 4.02
C LYS A 189 6.90 9.50 4.80
N PRO A 190 7.28 9.47 6.09
CA PRO A 190 7.37 10.68 6.93
C PRO A 190 8.42 11.71 6.49
N ARG A 191 9.31 11.35 5.54
CA ARG A 191 10.45 12.16 5.07
C ARG A 191 11.29 12.64 6.26
N SER A 192 11.35 13.95 6.53
CA SER A 192 12.07 14.55 7.66
C SER A 192 11.41 14.33 9.03
N GLY A 193 10.33 13.55 9.12
CA GLY A 193 9.74 13.12 10.40
C GLY A 193 10.44 11.92 11.06
N VAL A 194 11.39 11.27 10.37
CA VAL A 194 12.17 10.13 10.92
C VAL A 194 13.62 10.17 10.43
N ASN A 195 14.53 9.64 11.26
CA ASN A 195 15.91 9.33 10.84
C ASN A 195 15.95 7.98 10.10
N ASN A 196 16.98 7.76 9.26
CA ASN A 196 17.15 6.56 8.42
C ASN A 196 15.88 6.19 7.64
N GLY A 197 15.28 7.20 6.99
CA GLY A 197 14.00 7.06 6.28
C GLY A 197 14.04 6.15 5.05
N ASP A 198 15.21 5.66 4.64
CA ASP A 198 15.39 4.61 3.62
C ASP A 198 14.90 3.24 4.12
N LYS A 199 15.13 2.92 5.40
CA LYS A 199 14.88 1.62 6.04
C LYS A 199 13.46 1.04 5.84
N PHE A 200 12.47 1.89 5.59
CA PHE A 200 11.06 1.52 5.51
C PHE A 200 10.46 1.63 4.09
N ASP A 201 11.29 1.93 3.09
CA ASP A 201 10.87 2.05 1.69
C ASP A 201 10.30 0.75 1.12
N ILE A 202 9.45 0.91 0.11
CA ILE A 202 8.91 -0.14 -0.75
C ILE A 202 8.80 0.38 -2.17
N MET A 203 9.12 -0.47 -3.14
CA MET A 203 8.64 -0.27 -4.51
C MET A 203 7.18 -0.70 -4.58
N ARG A 204 6.31 0.16 -5.10
CA ARG A 204 4.88 -0.14 -5.27
C ARG A 204 4.59 -0.43 -6.73
N ARG A 205 3.93 -1.57 -6.98
CA ARG A 205 3.51 -2.08 -8.30
C ARG A 205 2.06 -2.57 -8.26
N GLY A 206 1.23 -1.94 -7.43
CA GLY A 206 -0.20 -2.19 -7.38
C GLY A 206 -0.92 -1.67 -8.64
N ILE A 207 -2.09 -2.23 -8.91
CA ILE A 207 -2.97 -1.88 -10.03
C ILE A 207 -4.43 -1.91 -9.53
N PRO A 208 -5.31 -1.01 -9.98
CA PRO A 208 -6.74 -1.10 -9.68
C PRO A 208 -7.38 -2.41 -10.18
N TYR A 209 -8.50 -2.81 -9.59
CA TYR A 209 -9.22 -4.02 -9.97
C TYR A 209 -10.72 -3.85 -9.69
N GLY A 210 -11.55 -4.65 -10.36
CA GLY A 210 -13.00 -4.47 -10.36
C GLY A 210 -13.46 -3.53 -11.49
N LEU A 211 -14.71 -3.07 -11.39
CA LEU A 211 -15.29 -2.11 -12.33
C LEU A 211 -15.08 -0.67 -11.83
N GLU A 212 -15.45 0.29 -12.67
CA GLU A 212 -15.70 1.66 -12.19
C GLU A 212 -16.97 1.68 -11.31
N VAL A 213 -17.14 2.75 -10.54
CA VAL A 213 -18.23 2.89 -9.56
C VAL A 213 -19.54 3.16 -10.28
N GLU A 214 -20.38 2.13 -10.39
CA GLU A 214 -21.82 2.28 -10.68
C GLU A 214 -22.55 2.92 -9.47
N PRO A 215 -23.75 3.52 -9.64
CA PRO A 215 -24.35 4.41 -8.64
C PRO A 215 -24.72 3.81 -7.28
N ASP A 216 -24.65 2.48 -7.09
CA ASP A 216 -25.30 1.75 -5.99
C ASP A 216 -24.44 0.68 -5.28
N GLU A 217 -23.15 0.49 -5.62
CA GLU A 217 -22.31 -0.56 -5.02
C GLU A 217 -21.54 -0.15 -3.74
N SER A 218 -21.43 -1.09 -2.78
CA SER A 218 -20.76 -0.88 -1.48
C SER A 218 -20.06 -2.15 -0.93
N SER A 219 -19.34 -1.98 0.19
CA SER A 219 -18.80 -2.97 1.17
C SER A 219 -17.88 -4.13 0.70
N LEU A 220 -16.80 -4.49 1.41
CA LEU A 220 -15.88 -3.63 2.20
C LEU A 220 -14.43 -3.88 1.74
N THR A 221 -13.44 -4.01 2.64
CA THR A 221 -12.29 -4.96 2.50
C THR A 221 -11.02 -4.59 1.70
N LEU A 222 -9.71 -4.59 2.16
CA LEU A 222 -9.06 -4.89 3.47
C LEU A 222 -7.39 -4.95 3.39
N GLN A 223 -6.43 -4.03 3.87
CA GLN A 223 -5.04 -4.28 4.60
C GLN A 223 -4.15 -3.10 5.22
N ASP A 224 -3.41 -3.38 6.36
CA ASP A 224 -2.34 -2.71 7.21
C ASP A 224 -0.80 -2.70 6.84
N ARG A 225 -0.09 -1.66 7.35
CA ARG A 225 1.27 -1.69 7.95
C ARG A 225 1.20 -0.92 9.29
N GLY A 226 1.58 -1.50 10.43
CA GLY A 226 1.24 -0.97 11.77
C GLY A 226 1.48 0.52 12.10
N TRP A 227 2.45 1.20 11.47
CA TRP A 227 2.65 2.65 11.63
C TRP A 227 1.48 3.53 11.15
N ALA A 228 0.60 2.99 10.30
CA ALA A 228 -0.61 3.63 9.83
C ALA A 228 -1.67 3.68 10.94
N ASN A 229 -1.76 2.60 11.72
CA ASN A 229 -2.73 2.41 12.79
C ASN A 229 -2.29 3.00 14.15
N LEU A 230 -1.00 3.26 14.35
CA LEU A 230 -0.52 4.03 15.51
C LEU A 230 -0.93 5.51 15.42
N ASP A 231 -1.83 5.94 16.29
CA ASP A 231 -2.33 7.32 16.37
C ASP A 231 -1.22 8.35 16.71
N THR A 232 -0.26 7.94 17.54
CA THR A 232 0.91 8.70 18.01
C THR A 232 1.99 8.91 16.93
N PHE A 233 1.87 8.26 15.77
CA PHE A 233 2.87 8.31 14.71
C PHE A 233 2.58 9.40 13.66
N PRO A 234 3.58 10.19 13.21
CA PRO A 234 4.99 10.19 13.60
C PRO A 234 5.24 10.83 14.98
N PRO A 235 6.26 10.36 15.73
CA PRO A 235 6.47 10.75 17.13
C PRO A 235 6.86 12.22 17.30
N ASN A 236 6.58 12.76 18.50
CA ASN A 236 6.94 14.12 18.95
C ASN A 236 6.24 15.29 18.22
N VAL A 237 5.25 15.05 17.37
CA VAL A 237 4.56 16.09 16.58
C VAL A 237 3.26 16.61 17.20
N THR A 238 2.91 16.17 18.41
CA THR A 238 1.66 16.53 19.12
C THR A 238 1.47 18.04 19.29
N HIS A 239 2.56 18.78 19.49
CA HIS A 239 2.56 20.24 19.57
C HIS A 239 2.07 20.94 18.29
N PHE A 240 2.30 20.36 17.11
CA PHE A 240 1.71 20.83 15.85
C PHE A 240 0.22 20.46 15.70
N SER A 241 -0.28 19.55 16.52
CA SER A 241 -1.65 19.02 16.49
C SER A 241 -2.50 19.55 17.67
N GLY A 242 -2.13 20.73 18.20
CA GLY A 242 -2.83 21.35 19.33
C GLY A 242 -2.71 20.62 20.66
N GLY A 243 -1.68 19.79 20.83
CA GLY A 243 -1.46 18.95 22.01
C GLY A 243 -2.08 17.55 21.91
N LYS A 244 -2.81 17.24 20.83
CA LYS A 244 -3.35 15.90 20.56
C LYS A 244 -2.37 15.02 19.78
N ASN A 245 -2.65 13.73 19.72
CA ASN A 245 -1.95 12.80 18.82
C ASN A 245 -2.34 13.07 17.35
N PRO A 246 -1.47 12.74 16.38
CA PRO A 246 -1.76 12.85 14.95
C PRO A 246 -3.04 12.15 14.49
N GLY A 247 -3.38 11.01 15.10
CA GLY A 247 -4.45 10.12 14.66
C GLY A 247 -3.96 9.09 13.63
N GLN A 248 -4.84 8.20 13.20
CA GLN A 248 -4.56 7.10 12.30
C GLN A 248 -4.56 7.53 10.81
N ASP A 249 -4.02 6.68 9.94
CA ASP A 249 -4.02 6.88 8.48
C ASP A 249 -5.47 6.86 7.94
N PRO A 250 -5.94 7.92 7.27
CA PRO A 250 -7.33 8.02 6.81
C PRO A 250 -7.60 7.30 5.49
N VAL A 251 -6.61 6.63 4.88
CA VAL A 251 -6.78 5.85 3.66
C VAL A 251 -6.61 4.36 3.94
N ILE A 252 -5.65 3.97 4.79
CA ILE A 252 -5.35 2.56 5.10
C ILE A 252 -5.47 2.16 6.59
N GLY A 253 -5.91 3.07 7.46
CA GLY A 253 -6.18 2.78 8.88
C GLY A 253 -7.42 1.91 9.10
N GLN A 254 -7.42 1.20 10.23
CA GLN A 254 -8.37 0.14 10.60
C GLN A 254 -8.67 0.16 12.10
N SER A 255 -9.95 0.19 12.47
CA SER A 255 -10.40 0.07 13.86
C SER A 255 -10.10 -1.33 14.42
N VAL A 256 -9.88 -1.47 15.73
CA VAL A 256 -9.75 -2.81 16.35
C VAL A 256 -11.13 -3.38 16.64
N LYS A 257 -11.49 -4.48 15.98
CA LYS A 257 -12.70 -5.23 16.34
C LYS A 257 -12.48 -5.92 17.69
N GLY A 258 -13.23 -5.51 18.71
CA GLY A 258 -13.00 -5.93 20.09
C GLY A 258 -12.16 -4.97 20.93
N ALA A 259 -11.88 -3.75 20.43
CA ALA A 259 -11.24 -2.69 21.19
C ALA A 259 -11.84 -2.51 22.61
N ILE A 260 -10.99 -2.64 23.63
CA ILE A 260 -11.37 -2.39 25.03
C ILE A 260 -11.31 -0.88 25.30
N GLU A 261 -10.24 -0.22 24.86
CA GLU A 261 -10.02 1.22 24.96
C GLU A 261 -10.89 1.99 23.94
N ASP A 262 -11.29 3.22 24.23
CA ASP A 262 -12.32 3.95 23.45
C ASP A 262 -11.78 4.63 22.17
N ASP A 263 -10.48 4.84 22.09
CA ASP A 263 -9.75 5.44 20.97
C ASP A 263 -9.41 4.45 19.85
N ASP A 264 -9.29 3.15 20.14
CA ASP A 264 -9.16 2.09 19.12
C ASP A 264 -10.51 1.67 18.51
N LYS A 265 -11.64 2.18 19.05
CA LYS A 265 -13.01 1.98 18.52
C LYS A 265 -13.35 2.89 17.35
N ILE A 266 -12.77 4.10 17.31
CA ILE A 266 -13.11 5.16 16.33
C ILE A 266 -11.82 5.74 15.77
N LEU A 267 -11.58 5.61 14.47
CA LEU A 267 -10.39 6.21 13.86
C LEU A 267 -10.49 7.73 13.86
N THR A 268 -9.37 8.39 14.15
CA THR A 268 -9.30 9.84 14.27
C THR A 268 -8.15 10.42 13.46
N MET A 269 -8.23 11.71 13.13
CA MET A 269 -7.14 12.44 12.47
C MET A 269 -7.12 13.90 12.91
N SER A 270 -5.95 14.38 13.34
CA SER A 270 -5.71 15.78 13.69
C SER A 270 -5.31 16.58 12.44
N LEU A 271 -6.01 17.70 12.20
CA LEU A 271 -5.76 18.61 11.07
C LEU A 271 -6.03 20.07 11.44
N VAL A 272 -5.59 20.99 10.57
CA VAL A 272 -5.89 22.42 10.68
C VAL A 272 -7.05 22.76 9.75
N ASP A 273 -8.12 23.35 10.29
CA ASP A 273 -9.34 23.71 9.56
C ASP A 273 -9.21 25.02 8.75
N GLY A 274 -10.26 25.38 8.00
CA GLY A 274 -10.32 26.61 7.20
C GLY A 274 -10.27 27.90 8.04
N GLN A 275 -10.53 27.83 9.34
CA GLN A 275 -10.41 28.93 10.30
C GLN A 275 -9.04 28.94 11.02
N LYS A 276 -8.09 28.09 10.57
CA LYS A 276 -6.75 27.89 11.14
C LYS A 276 -6.73 27.31 12.57
N ARG A 277 -7.79 26.62 12.98
CA ARG A 277 -7.91 25.96 14.28
C ARG A 277 -7.42 24.51 14.17
N ASN A 278 -6.76 24.01 15.22
CA ASN A 278 -6.47 22.58 15.35
C ASN A 278 -7.77 21.85 15.70
N VAL A 279 -8.16 20.88 14.88
CA VAL A 279 -9.35 20.06 15.07
C VAL A 279 -8.99 18.58 14.88
N GLN A 280 -9.81 17.70 15.45
CA GLN A 280 -9.70 16.26 15.28
C GLN A 280 -10.98 15.77 14.63
N ILE A 281 -10.87 15.15 13.45
CA ILE A 281 -11.99 14.49 12.77
C ILE A 281 -12.04 13.01 13.19
N THR A 282 -13.22 12.41 13.06
CA THR A 282 -13.44 10.96 13.19
C THR A 282 -13.91 10.39 11.85
N PHE A 283 -13.60 9.13 11.57
CA PHE A 283 -13.99 8.45 10.34
C PHE A 283 -14.11 6.94 10.52
N ASP A 284 -14.89 6.30 9.67
CA ASP A 284 -14.94 4.85 9.51
C ASP A 284 -13.88 4.40 8.48
N PRO A 285 -13.38 3.16 8.54
CA PRO A 285 -12.39 2.67 7.59
C PRO A 285 -12.87 2.70 6.13
N PHE A 286 -12.11 3.37 5.25
CA PHE A 286 -12.36 3.33 3.80
C PHE A 286 -11.64 2.17 3.08
N ILE A 287 -10.98 1.29 3.85
CA ILE A 287 -10.53 -0.09 3.57
C ILE A 287 -10.57 -0.91 4.90
N GLN A 288 -9.76 -1.99 5.13
CA GLN A 288 -9.87 -2.98 6.26
C GLN A 288 -8.59 -3.95 6.36
N SER A 289 -8.56 -5.33 6.52
CA SER A 289 -7.39 -6.31 6.24
C SER A 289 -7.59 -7.86 5.81
N ASN A 290 -7.23 -8.30 4.54
CA ASN A 290 -8.02 -9.25 3.64
C ASN A 290 -7.50 -10.63 3.27
N GLY A 291 -6.22 -10.85 3.30
CA GLY A 291 -5.62 -11.84 2.43
C GLY A 291 -5.14 -11.23 1.12
N GLY A 292 -4.54 -12.10 0.34
CA GLY A 292 -3.24 -11.80 -0.25
C GLY A 292 -2.14 -12.32 0.67
N ASP A 293 -0.99 -12.62 0.08
CA ASP A 293 0.03 -13.51 0.65
C ASP A 293 1.44 -12.94 0.43
N TYR A 294 2.43 -13.58 1.06
CA TYR A 294 3.83 -13.20 1.09
C TYR A 294 4.67 -14.11 0.19
N PHE A 295 4.89 -13.69 -1.04
CA PHE A 295 5.70 -14.41 -2.02
C PHE A 295 7.16 -13.97 -1.99
N PHE A 296 8.05 -14.84 -2.48
CA PHE A 296 9.42 -14.47 -2.82
C PHE A 296 9.56 -14.41 -4.35
N THR A 297 10.09 -13.31 -4.87
CA THR A 297 10.49 -13.16 -6.28
C THR A 297 11.97 -13.50 -6.39
N PRO A 298 12.35 -14.71 -6.86
CA PRO A 298 13.74 -15.09 -7.02
C PRO A 298 14.42 -14.35 -8.18
N SER A 299 15.76 -14.36 -8.18
CA SER A 299 16.51 -13.86 -9.32
C SER A 299 16.40 -14.80 -10.53
N VAL A 300 16.43 -14.23 -11.75
CA VAL A 300 16.45 -14.99 -13.01
C VAL A 300 17.63 -15.97 -13.08
N LYS A 301 18.73 -15.67 -12.37
CA LYS A 301 19.85 -16.60 -12.20
C LYS A 301 19.42 -17.86 -11.45
N PHE A 302 18.83 -17.73 -10.26
CA PHE A 302 18.36 -18.86 -9.46
C PHE A 302 17.32 -19.70 -10.21
N LEU A 303 16.36 -19.05 -10.89
CA LEU A 303 15.35 -19.74 -11.71
C LEU A 303 15.97 -20.60 -12.81
N ARG A 304 17.07 -20.16 -13.44
CA ARG A 304 17.81 -20.99 -14.41
C ARG A 304 18.55 -22.13 -13.72
N GLU A 305 19.22 -21.86 -12.61
CA GLU A 305 20.00 -22.87 -11.85
C GLU A 305 19.12 -24.04 -11.37
N ILE A 306 17.88 -23.80 -10.92
CA ILE A 306 16.95 -24.87 -10.51
C ILE A 306 16.35 -25.68 -11.67
N THR A 307 16.43 -25.20 -12.92
CA THR A 307 15.98 -25.93 -14.12
C THR A 307 17.06 -26.83 -14.74
N LEU A 308 18.31 -26.74 -14.25
CA LEU A 308 19.39 -27.63 -14.69
C LEU A 308 19.24 -29.01 -14.04
N PRO A 309 19.59 -30.11 -14.73
CA PRO A 309 19.68 -31.43 -14.11
C PRO A 309 20.65 -31.40 -12.93
N ARG A 310 20.24 -31.97 -11.79
CA ARG A 310 21.17 -32.20 -10.67
C ARG A 310 22.25 -33.18 -11.10
N GLN A 311 23.51 -32.77 -10.95
CA GLN A 311 24.70 -33.62 -11.07
C GLN A 311 24.92 -34.40 -9.77
#